data_AF-A0A6P1IC06-F1
#
_entry.id   AF-A0A6P1IC06-F1
#
_cell.length_a   1.000
_cell.length_b   1.000
_cell.length_c   1.000
_cell.angle_alpha   90.00
_cell.angle_beta   90.00
_cell.angle_gamma   90.00
#
_symmetry.space_group_name_H-M   'P 1'
#
loop_
_entity.id
_entity.type
_entity.pdbx_description
1 polymer ?
#
loop_
_entity_poly.entity_id
_entity_poly.type
_entity_poly.pdbx_seq_one_letter_code
_entity_poly.pdbx_strand_id
1 'polypeptide(L)' 'MTTAHKVTTRTASRGVEESVQFAVAGVRLAGGTVTEADKAAARRVARGVSTTEQELAALRQELEL' A
#
# COMPACT_ATOMS: atom_id res chain seq x y z
N MET A 1 -11.96 -6.81 -33.54
CA MET A 1 -12.10 -5.47 -32.91
C MET A 1 -11.77 -5.60 -31.44
N THR A 2 -10.65 -5.05 -30.98
CA THR A 2 -10.25 -5.05 -29.57
C THR A 2 -10.78 -3.77 -28.94
N THR A 3 -11.82 -3.86 -28.12
CA THR A 3 -12.34 -2.72 -27.34
C THR A 3 -11.34 -2.38 -26.24
N ALA A 4 -10.63 -1.27 -26.41
CA ALA A 4 -9.76 -0.72 -25.38
C ALA A 4 -10.62 -0.21 -24.22
N HIS A 5 -10.64 -0.93 -23.10
CA HIS A 5 -11.29 -0.48 -21.88
C HIS A 5 -10.40 0.56 -21.19
N LYS A 6 -10.83 1.82 -21.20
CA LYS A 6 -10.20 2.89 -20.41
C LYS A 6 -10.32 2.52 -18.93
N VAL A 7 -9.20 2.17 -18.30
CA VAL A 7 -9.13 1.94 -16.86
C VAL A 7 -9.44 3.27 -16.19
N THR A 8 -10.67 3.42 -15.72
CA THR A 8 -11.09 4.59 -14.96
C THR A 8 -10.47 4.49 -13.57
N THR A 9 -9.97 5.62 -13.05
CA THR A 9 -9.25 5.78 -11.78
C THR A 9 -9.96 5.17 -10.56
N ARG A 10 -11.27 4.94 -10.66
CA ARG A 10 -12.09 4.24 -9.65
C ARG A 10 -11.70 2.77 -9.47
N THR A 11 -11.37 2.06 -10.54
CA THR A 11 -10.93 0.65 -10.47
C THR A 11 -9.53 0.55 -9.88
N ALA A 12 -8.64 1.49 -10.22
CA ALA A 12 -7.30 1.56 -9.65
C ALA A 12 -7.36 1.79 -8.12
N SER A 13 -8.25 2.68 -7.66
CA SER A 13 -8.43 2.95 -6.23
C SER A 13 -8.94 1.74 -5.44
N ARG A 14 -9.83 0.93 -6.04
CA ARG A 14 -10.31 -0.33 -5.45
C ARG A 14 -9.20 -1.39 -5.40
N GLY A 15 -8.40 -1.50 -6.46
CA GLY A 15 -7.24 -2.38 -6.50
C GLY A 15 -6.20 -2.06 -5.43
N VAL A 16 -5.94 -0.77 -5.16
CA VAL A 16 -5.04 -0.35 -4.07
C VAL A 16 -5.54 -0.86 -2.71
N GLU A 17 -6.83 -0.70 -2.41
CA GLU A 17 -7.37 -1.16 -1.12
C GLU A 17 -7.33 -2.68 -0.98
N GLU A 18 -7.64 -3.42 -2.05
CA GLU A 18 -7.53 -4.89 -2.07
C GLU A 18 -6.08 -5.35 -1.87
N SER A 19 -5.11 -4.69 -2.51
CA SER A 19 -3.68 -4.99 -2.30
C SER A 19 -3.22 -4.70 -0.87
N VAL A 20 -3.66 -3.60 -0.26
CA VAL A 20 -3.32 -3.27 1.13
C VAL A 20 -3.96 -4.27 2.10
N GLN A 21 -5.22 -4.65 1.89
CA GLN A 21 -5.90 -5.68 2.69
C GLN A 21 -5.20 -7.04 2.58
N PHE A 22 -4.78 -7.44 1.38
CA PHE A 22 -4.02 -8.67 1.15
C PHE A 22 -2.68 -8.67 1.92
N ALA A 23 -1.93 -7.58 1.84
CA ALA A 23 -0.68 -7.43 2.59
C ALA A 23 -0.89 -7.50 4.11
N VAL A 24 -1.92 -6.83 4.63
CA VAL A 24 -2.29 -6.87 6.05
C VAL A 24 -2.63 -8.29 6.49
N ALA A 25 -3.40 -9.03 5.68
CA ALA A 25 -3.73 -10.42 5.97
C ALA A 25 -2.49 -11.31 6.04
N GLY A 26 -1.53 -11.11 5.12
CA GLY A 26 -0.25 -11.82 5.14
C GLY A 26 0.58 -11.56 6.40
N VAL A 27 0.68 -10.30 6.83
CA VAL A 27 1.40 -9.95 8.07
C VAL A 27 0.74 -10.56 9.29
N ARG A 28 -0.60 -10.52 9.38
CA ARG A 28 -1.35 -11.13 10.48
C ARG A 28 -1.20 -12.65 10.52
N LEU A 29 -1.20 -13.31 9.36
CA LEU A 29 -0.98 -14.76 9.26
C LEU A 29 0.41 -15.15 9.79
N ALA A 30 1.42 -14.29 9.57
CA ALA A 30 2.76 -14.47 10.11
C ALA A 30 2.87 -14.11 11.62
N GLY A 31 1.76 -13.77 12.28
CA GLY A 31 1.73 -13.33 13.69
C GLY A 31 2.18 -11.88 13.91
N GLY A 32 2.37 -11.11 12.83
CA GLY A 32 2.74 -9.70 12.89
C GLY A 32 1.55 -8.79 13.16
N THR A 33 1.85 -7.57 13.61
CA THR A 33 0.86 -6.51 13.77
C THR A 33 1.05 -5.44 12.69
N VAL A 34 -0.07 -4.84 12.26
CA VAL A 34 -0.06 -3.75 11.28
C VAL A 34 -0.85 -2.60 11.88
N THR A 35 -0.20 -1.45 12.00
CA THR A 35 -0.79 -0.21 12.50
C THR A 35 -1.55 0.52 11.39
N GLU A 36 -2.33 1.54 11.75
CA GLU A 36 -2.98 2.39 10.75
C GLU A 36 -1.96 3.26 10.00
N ALA A 37 -0.81 3.58 10.62
CA ALA A 37 0.29 4.29 9.95
C ALA A 37 0.88 3.45 8.81
N ASP A 38 1.09 2.15 9.04
CA ASP A 38 1.58 1.20 8.02
C ASP A 38 0.63 1.12 6.81
N LYS A 39 -0.68 1.05 7.07
CA LYS A 39 -1.69 1.03 6.00
C LYS A 39 -1.73 2.35 5.24
N ALA A 40 -1.56 3.47 5.92
CA ALA A 40 -1.50 4.78 5.28
C ALA A 40 -0.25 4.91 4.39
N ALA A 41 0.90 4.45 4.84
CA ALA A 41 2.13 4.38 4.06
C ALA A 41 1.95 3.50 2.81
N ALA A 42 1.40 2.29 2.98
CA ALA A 42 1.12 1.38 1.87
C ALA A 42 0.18 2.00 0.82
N ARG A 43 -0.83 2.77 1.24
CA ARG A 43 -1.72 3.51 0.32
C ARG A 43 -0.99 4.63 -0.42
N ARG A 44 -0.08 5.36 0.23
CA ARG A 44 0.72 6.41 -0.41
C ARG A 44 1.61 5.82 -1.50
N VAL A 45 2.29 4.72 -1.21
CA VAL A 45 3.13 3.98 -2.18
C VAL A 45 2.30 3.46 -3.34
N ALA A 46 1.20 2.76 -3.06
CA ALA A 46 0.36 2.17 -4.10
C ALA A 46 -0.36 3.21 -4.98
N ARG A 47 -0.53 4.44 -4.49
CA ARG A 47 -1.04 5.59 -5.27
C ARG A 47 0.07 6.38 -5.99
N GLY A 48 1.33 6.03 -5.77
CA GLY A 48 2.49 6.76 -6.33
C GLY A 48 2.73 8.14 -5.71
N VAL A 49 2.19 8.40 -4.51
CA VAL A 49 2.40 9.65 -3.78
C VAL A 49 3.81 9.68 -3.16
N SER A 50 4.31 8.53 -2.74
CA SER A 50 5.66 8.33 -2.22
C SER A 50 6.24 7.03 -2.74
N THR A 51 7.57 6.88 -2.66
CA THR A 51 8.24 5.61 -2.97
C THR A 51 8.35 4.76 -1.72
N THR A 52 8.51 3.44 -1.91
CA THR A 52 8.78 2.51 -0.81
C THR A 52 10.02 2.92 -0.01
N GLU A 53 11.05 3.45 -0.67
CA GLU A 53 12.30 3.90 -0.05
C GLU A 53 12.08 5.10 0.86
N GLN A 54 11.22 6.05 0.47
CA GLN A 54 10.87 7.21 1.27
C GLN A 54 10.11 6.82 2.54
N GLU A 55 9.10 5.95 2.41
CA GLU A 55 8.33 5.48 3.58
C GLU A 55 9.20 4.60 4.50
N LEU A 56 10.10 3.79 3.94
CA LEU A 56 11.03 2.98 4.74
C LEU A 56 12.06 3.85 5.47
N ALA A 57 12.55 4.92 4.84
CA ALA A 57 13.42 5.88 5.49
C ALA A 57 12.71 6.60 6.65
N ALA A 58 11.45 7.02 6.46
CA ALA A 58 10.64 7.63 7.51
C ALA A 58 10.42 6.65 8.68
N LEU A 59 10.07 5.40 8.39
CA LEU A 59 9.91 4.36 9.42
C LEU A 59 11.21 4.13 10.21
N ARG A 60 12.37 4.11 9.53
CA ARG A 60 13.68 3.97 10.19
C ARG A 60 14.00 5.14 11.11
N GLN A 61 13.63 6.36 10.72
CA GLN A 61 13.80 7.54 11.57
C GLN A 61 12.90 7.47 12.82
N GLU A 62 11.65 7.01 12.68
CA GLU A 62 10.74 6.82 13.83
C GLU A 62 11.23 5.74 14.80
N LEU A 63 11.96 4.74 14.30
CA LEU A 63 12.51 3.65 15.11
C LEU A 63 13.84 3.98 15.82
N GLU A 64 14.45 5.14 15.55
CA GLU A 64 15.75 5.57 16.11
C GLU A 64 16.79 4.44 16.20
N LEU A 65 17.06 3.77 15.07
CA LEU A 65 18.27 2.96 14.86
C LEU A 65 19.43 3.81 14.34
#